data_AF-A0A914T844-F1
#
_entry.id   AF-A0A914T844-F1
#
_cell.length_a   1.000
_cell.length_b   1.000
_cell.length_c   1.000
_cell.angle_alpha   90.00
_cell.angle_beta   90.00
_cell.angle_gamma   90.00
#
_symmetry.space_group_name_H-M   'P 1'
#
loop_
_entity.id
_entity.type
_entity.pdbx_description
1 polymer ?
#
loop_
_entity_poly.entity_id
_entity_poly.type
_entity_poly.pdbx_seq_one_letter_code
_entity_poly.pdbx_strand_id
1 'polypeptide(L)'
;MSKALNKLKQNYLTATQLALSQIQAPAETPTVDPEFERKHELCMSTKASNFKLLSLVQKLANQMIEFREAEQDLDHFLSKKCHRPKLQKTLDVVGRVMAISAADRSDQVTALSCLREDCEDLAEGGIADFSADAETAEAARVTYAESLVYMKKMTENLNPEQYSHMNQFRQIQATVRENKQNFDDLQAALEKLDDLTNLRENVLESFTRAYLQAQLSFYERQYTLCFSVHNALLEHELSTADDNSSLSTILNNAAKSAPGSSKQR
;
A
#
# COMPACT_ATOMS: atom_id res chain seq x y z
N MET A 1 -15.39 -25.38 -30.12
CA MET A 1 -14.76 -24.41 -31.04
C MET A 1 -13.72 -23.48 -30.39
N SER A 2 -13.65 -23.32 -29.06
CA SER A 2 -12.74 -22.36 -28.39
C SER A 2 -11.23 -22.70 -28.48
N LYS A 3 -10.83 -23.98 -28.40
CA LYS A 3 -9.41 -24.37 -28.38
C LYS A 3 -8.67 -24.13 -29.70
N ALA A 4 -9.34 -24.35 -30.84
CA ALA A 4 -8.75 -24.13 -32.15
C ALA A 4 -8.54 -22.64 -32.44
N LEU A 5 -9.50 -21.80 -32.05
CA LEU A 5 -9.41 -20.35 -32.20
C LEU A 5 -8.30 -19.74 -31.32
N ASN A 6 -8.14 -20.24 -30.09
CA ASN A 6 -7.06 -19.80 -29.21
C ASN A 6 -5.68 -20.22 -29.72
N LYS A 7 -5.57 -21.42 -30.30
CA LYS A 7 -4.33 -21.90 -30.91
C LYS A 7 -3.97 -21.08 -32.16
N LEU A 8 -4.98 -20.73 -32.96
CA LEU A 8 -4.80 -19.85 -34.12
C LEU A 8 -4.35 -18.44 -33.70
N LYS A 9 -4.96 -17.87 -32.65
CA LYS A 9 -4.56 -16.57 -32.09
C LYS A 9 -3.14 -16.59 -31.54
N GLN A 10 -2.75 -17.64 -30.82
CA GLN A 10 -1.38 -17.79 -30.35
C GLN A 10 -0.39 -17.88 -31.52
N ASN A 11 -0.67 -18.74 -32.51
CA ASN A 11 0.19 -18.88 -33.67
C ASN A 11 0.33 -17.59 -34.46
N TYR A 12 -0.75 -16.81 -34.58
CA TYR A 12 -0.73 -15.49 -35.21
C TYR A 12 0.16 -14.51 -34.44
N LEU A 13 -0.01 -14.42 -33.12
CA LEU A 13 0.80 -13.54 -32.27
C LEU A 13 2.29 -13.91 -32.32
N THR A 14 2.59 -15.20 -32.24
CA THR A 14 3.97 -15.71 -32.34
C THR A 14 4.58 -15.44 -33.71
N ALA A 15 3.81 -15.60 -34.80
CA ALA A 15 4.28 -15.29 -36.15
C ALA A 15 4.49 -13.79 -36.37
N THR A 16 3.61 -12.93 -35.83
CA THR A 16 3.80 -11.48 -35.89
C THR A 16 5.01 -11.01 -35.07
N GLN A 17 5.27 -11.61 -33.90
CA GLN A 17 6.46 -11.31 -33.10
C GLN A 17 7.74 -11.77 -33.82
N LEU A 18 7.72 -12.93 -34.46
CA LEU A 18 8.84 -13.41 -35.28
C LEU A 18 9.10 -12.50 -36.48
N ALA A 19 8.06 -12.07 -37.20
CA ALA A 19 8.20 -11.16 -38.34
C ALA A 19 8.75 -9.78 -37.91
N LEU A 20 8.26 -9.23 -36.80
CA LEU A 20 8.78 -7.98 -36.24
C LEU A 20 10.25 -8.13 -35.81
N SER A 21 10.60 -9.24 -35.17
CA SER A 21 11.98 -9.55 -34.76
C SER A 21 12.95 -9.79 -35.93
N GLN A 22 12.46 -10.15 -37.11
CA GLN A 22 13.27 -10.34 -38.32
C GLN A 22 13.45 -9.05 -39.13
N ILE A 23 12.52 -8.11 -39.00
CA ILE A 23 12.62 -6.77 -39.63
C ILE A 23 13.52 -5.84 -38.81
N GLN A 24 13.57 -6.03 -37.49
CA GLN A 24 14.56 -5.40 -36.63
C GLN A 24 15.85 -6.23 -36.65
N ALA A 25 16.84 -5.81 -37.43
CA ALA A 25 18.24 -6.15 -37.12
C ALA A 25 18.45 -5.91 -35.62
N PRO A 26 19.14 -6.81 -34.88
CA PRO A 26 19.26 -6.69 -33.43
C PRO A 26 19.78 -5.28 -33.17
N ALA A 27 18.90 -4.42 -32.66
CA ALA A 27 19.28 -3.09 -32.28
C ALA A 27 20.39 -3.33 -31.26
N GLU A 28 21.62 -2.92 -31.58
CA GLU A 28 22.65 -2.79 -30.56
C GLU A 28 21.99 -1.94 -29.47
N THR A 29 21.60 -2.59 -28.38
CA THR A 29 20.94 -1.95 -27.27
C THR A 29 21.91 -0.87 -26.81
N PRO A 30 21.57 0.41 -26.98
CA PRO A 30 22.45 1.47 -26.52
C PRO A 30 22.68 1.25 -25.04
N THR A 31 23.94 1.36 -24.62
CA THR A 31 24.38 1.16 -23.25
C THR A 31 23.46 1.94 -22.33
N VAL A 32 22.53 1.23 -21.67
CA VAL A 32 21.55 1.84 -20.78
C VAL A 32 22.31 2.33 -19.55
N ASP A 33 22.01 3.55 -19.11
CA ASP A 33 22.51 4.02 -17.82
C ASP A 33 21.90 3.13 -16.72
N PRO A 34 22.69 2.26 -16.05
CA PRO A 34 22.15 1.33 -15.07
C PRO A 34 21.54 2.06 -13.87
N GLU A 35 21.95 3.30 -13.61
CA GLU A 35 21.39 4.10 -12.52
C GLU A 35 19.96 4.56 -12.84
N PHE A 36 19.72 5.01 -14.08
CA PHE A 36 18.40 5.39 -14.55
C PHE A 36 17.43 4.21 -14.49
N GLU A 37 17.85 3.04 -14.98
CA GLU A 37 17.00 1.84 -15.01
C GLU A 37 16.61 1.41 -13.60
N ARG A 38 17.56 1.45 -12.65
CA ARG A 38 17.29 1.20 -11.22
C ARG A 38 16.25 2.18 -10.66
N LYS A 39 16.38 3.47 -10.97
CA LYS A 39 15.46 4.51 -10.48
C LYS A 39 14.06 4.35 -11.09
N HIS A 40 13.97 4.08 -12.38
CA HIS A 40 12.70 3.80 -13.06
C HIS A 40 12.00 2.56 -12.46
N GLU A 41 12.73 1.47 -12.25
CA GLU A 41 12.20 0.27 -11.60
C GLU A 41 11.74 0.54 -10.16
N LEU A 42 12.51 1.31 -9.39
CA LEU A 42 12.14 1.71 -8.04
C LEU A 42 10.84 2.52 -8.03
N CYS A 43 10.69 3.48 -8.94
CA CYS A 43 9.46 4.28 -9.07
C CYS A 43 8.24 3.38 -9.32
N MET A 44 8.34 2.48 -10.31
CA MET A 44 7.25 1.57 -10.67
C MET A 44 6.91 0.58 -9.53
N SER A 45 7.93 0.07 -8.84
CA SER A 45 7.77 -0.80 -7.68
C SER A 45 7.10 -0.06 -6.50
N THR A 46 7.53 1.18 -6.23
CA THR A 46 6.93 2.04 -5.20
C THR A 46 5.46 2.30 -5.50
N LYS A 47 5.10 2.65 -6.74
CA LYS A 47 3.72 2.81 -7.20
C LYS A 47 2.89 1.55 -6.97
N ALA A 48 3.36 0.41 -7.49
CA ALA A 48 2.65 -0.86 -7.37
C ALA A 48 2.45 -1.29 -5.90
N SER A 49 3.49 -1.12 -5.07
CA SER A 49 3.43 -1.48 -3.65
C SER A 49 2.53 -0.54 -2.85
N ASN A 50 2.43 0.74 -3.20
CA ASN A 50 1.51 1.69 -2.55
C ASN A 50 0.04 1.35 -2.83
N PHE A 51 -0.32 1.06 -4.08
CA PHE A 51 -1.67 0.61 -4.43
C PHE A 51 -2.04 -0.71 -3.72
N LYS A 52 -1.08 -1.64 -3.63
CA LYS A 52 -1.29 -2.88 -2.87
C LYS A 52 -1.52 -2.61 -1.38
N LEU A 53 -0.73 -1.70 -0.80
CA LEU A 53 -0.89 -1.30 0.59
C LEU A 53 -2.28 -0.69 0.84
N LEU A 54 -2.73 0.24 0.01
CA LEU A 54 -4.07 0.83 0.09
C LEU A 54 -5.18 -0.23 0.12
N SER A 55 -5.09 -1.21 -0.79
CA SER A 55 -6.03 -2.33 -0.83
C SER A 55 -6.00 -3.17 0.46
N LEU A 56 -4.82 -3.41 1.02
CA LEU A 56 -4.65 -4.18 2.26
C LEU A 56 -5.18 -3.42 3.48
N VAL A 57 -4.88 -2.12 3.59
CA VAL A 57 -5.36 -1.26 4.68
C VAL A 57 -6.88 -1.17 4.65
N GLN A 58 -7.48 -0.97 3.47
CA GLN A 58 -8.94 -0.98 3.31
C GLN A 58 -9.56 -2.31 3.72
N LYS A 59 -8.95 -3.44 3.30
CA LYS A 59 -9.43 -4.76 3.67
C LYS A 59 -9.37 -4.98 5.19
N LEU A 60 -8.27 -4.57 5.83
CA LEU A 60 -8.10 -4.66 7.27
C LEU A 60 -9.12 -3.79 8.01
N ALA A 61 -9.35 -2.56 7.56
CA ALA A 61 -10.36 -1.66 8.12
C ALA A 61 -11.77 -2.28 8.05
N ASN A 62 -12.14 -2.85 6.90
CA ASN A 62 -13.43 -3.53 6.73
C ASN A 62 -13.58 -4.72 7.68
N GLN A 63 -12.54 -5.55 7.80
CA GLN A 63 -12.56 -6.68 8.73
C GLN A 63 -12.71 -6.21 10.18
N MET A 64 -12.04 -5.12 10.58
CA MET A 64 -12.18 -4.56 11.93
C MET A 64 -13.59 -4.00 12.19
N ILE A 65 -14.22 -3.41 11.17
CA ILE A 65 -15.62 -2.97 11.22
C ILE A 65 -16.56 -4.16 11.42
N GLU A 66 -16.38 -5.24 10.66
CA GLU A 66 -17.17 -6.47 10.81
C GLU A 66 -17.02 -7.08 12.22
N PHE A 67 -15.79 -7.13 12.76
CA PHE A 67 -15.56 -7.60 14.13
C PHE A 67 -16.25 -6.72 15.17
N ARG A 68 -16.15 -5.39 15.03
CA ARG A 68 -16.81 -4.44 15.91
C ARG A 68 -18.33 -4.65 15.91
N GLU A 69 -18.94 -4.79 14.74
CA GLU A 69 -20.38 -5.00 14.59
C GLU A 69 -20.81 -6.31 15.23
N ALA A 70 -20.06 -7.40 15.01
CA ALA A 70 -20.33 -8.68 15.65
C ALA A 70 -20.24 -8.61 17.19
N GLU A 71 -19.28 -7.85 17.74
CA GLU A 71 -19.15 -7.64 19.19
C GLU A 71 -20.31 -6.80 19.76
N GLN A 72 -20.78 -5.79 19.02
CA GLN A 72 -21.97 -5.00 19.40
C GLN A 72 -23.26 -5.83 19.36
N ASP A 73 -23.43 -6.65 18.32
CA ASP A 73 -24.57 -7.56 18.22
C ASP A 73 -24.58 -8.58 19.34
N LEU A 74 -23.39 -9.06 19.76
CA LEU A 74 -23.26 -9.97 20.89
C LEU A 74 -23.64 -9.29 22.21
N ASP A 75 -23.20 -8.06 22.47
CA ASP A 75 -23.65 -7.28 23.63
C ASP A 75 -25.19 -7.11 23.63
N HIS A 76 -25.74 -6.69 22.49
CA HIS A 76 -27.18 -6.53 22.35
C HIS A 76 -27.95 -7.85 22.55
N PHE A 77 -27.39 -8.97 22.09
CA PHE A 77 -27.99 -10.28 22.32
C PHE A 77 -27.96 -10.69 23.79
N LEU A 78 -26.83 -10.49 24.47
CA LEU A 78 -26.63 -10.89 25.87
C LEU A 78 -27.44 -10.05 26.85
N SER A 79 -27.72 -8.79 26.51
CA SER A 79 -28.57 -7.89 27.32
C SER A 79 -30.08 -8.18 27.22
N LYS A 80 -30.51 -9.12 26.37
CA LYS A 80 -31.91 -9.53 26.30
C LYS A 80 -32.35 -10.26 27.57
N LYS A 81 -33.56 -9.96 28.05
CA LYS A 81 -34.10 -10.49 29.31
C LYS A 81 -34.13 -12.03 29.35
N CYS A 82 -33.51 -12.57 30.39
CA CYS A 82 -33.51 -13.97 30.78
C CYS A 82 -34.45 -14.19 31.98
N HIS A 83 -35.08 -15.36 32.04
CA HIS A 83 -35.95 -15.76 33.16
C HIS A 83 -35.17 -16.10 34.44
N ARG A 84 -33.83 -16.16 34.35
CA ARG A 84 -32.93 -16.47 35.47
C ARG A 84 -32.15 -15.22 35.85
N PRO A 85 -32.44 -14.55 36.98
CA PRO A 85 -31.85 -13.26 37.31
C PRO A 85 -30.34 -13.33 37.57
N LYS A 86 -29.83 -14.42 38.16
CA LYS A 86 -28.37 -14.63 38.34
C LYS A 86 -27.65 -14.76 36.99
N LEU A 87 -28.23 -15.53 36.07
CA LEU A 87 -27.70 -15.68 34.71
C LEU A 87 -27.76 -14.35 33.94
N GLN A 88 -28.84 -13.57 34.06
CA GLN A 88 -28.94 -12.26 33.41
C GLN A 88 -27.76 -11.36 33.80
N LYS A 89 -27.43 -11.28 35.09
CA LYS A 89 -26.31 -10.44 35.57
C LYS A 89 -24.98 -10.85 34.94
N THR A 90 -24.72 -12.15 34.84
CA THR A 90 -23.53 -12.68 34.17
C THR A 90 -23.51 -12.30 32.69
N LEU A 91 -24.63 -12.48 31.98
CA LEU A 91 -24.74 -12.12 30.57
C LEU A 91 -24.55 -10.61 30.35
N ASP A 92 -25.11 -9.75 31.21
CA ASP A 92 -24.94 -8.28 31.15
C ASP A 92 -23.49 -7.84 31.40
N VAL A 93 -22.73 -8.58 32.21
CA VAL A 93 -21.31 -8.31 32.47
C VAL A 93 -20.48 -8.70 31.25
N VAL A 94 -20.72 -9.88 30.68
CA VAL A 94 -20.03 -10.34 29.47
C VAL A 94 -20.38 -9.44 28.28
N GLY A 95 -21.64 -9.04 28.11
CA GLY A 95 -22.07 -8.10 27.07
C GLY A 95 -21.32 -6.77 27.17
N ARG A 96 -21.20 -6.22 28.39
CA ARG A 96 -20.41 -4.99 28.61
C ARG A 96 -18.94 -5.14 28.24
N VAL A 97 -18.30 -6.30 28.47
CA VAL A 97 -16.93 -6.53 27.99
C VAL A 97 -16.87 -6.48 26.46
N MET A 98 -17.84 -7.09 25.77
CA MET A 98 -17.93 -7.04 24.31
C MET A 98 -18.16 -5.62 23.80
N ALA A 99 -19.00 -4.83 24.48
CA ALA A 99 -19.22 -3.43 24.14
C ALA A 99 -17.94 -2.58 24.29
N ILE A 100 -17.14 -2.83 25.33
CA ILE A 100 -15.83 -2.17 25.51
C ILE A 100 -14.86 -2.60 24.40
N SER A 101 -14.81 -3.90 24.06
CA SER A 101 -14.00 -4.39 22.94
C SER A 101 -14.37 -3.69 21.63
N ALA A 102 -15.67 -3.58 21.33
CA ALA A 102 -16.15 -2.90 20.14
C ALA A 102 -15.77 -1.41 20.12
N ALA A 103 -15.83 -0.73 21.28
CA ALA A 103 -15.40 0.67 21.39
C ALA A 103 -13.91 0.82 21.08
N ASP A 104 -13.06 -0.03 21.68
CA ASP A 104 -11.62 0.00 21.43
C ASP A 104 -11.27 -0.33 19.96
N ARG A 105 -12.02 -1.24 19.31
CA ARG A 105 -11.88 -1.50 17.87
C ARG A 105 -12.25 -0.29 17.01
N SER A 106 -13.19 0.54 17.45
CA SER A 106 -13.55 1.76 16.73
C SER A 106 -12.37 2.74 16.63
N ASP A 107 -11.55 2.83 17.68
CA ASP A 107 -10.33 3.65 17.66
C ASP A 107 -9.31 3.09 16.66
N GLN A 108 -9.17 1.76 16.58
CA GLN A 108 -8.30 1.09 15.60
C GLN A 108 -8.77 1.32 14.16
N VAL A 109 -10.08 1.27 13.90
CA VAL A 109 -10.67 1.58 12.58
C VAL A 109 -10.38 3.02 12.19
N THR A 110 -10.46 3.96 13.14
CA THR A 110 -10.14 5.37 12.90
C THR A 110 -8.68 5.54 12.50
N ALA A 111 -7.75 4.91 13.24
CA ALA A 111 -6.33 4.94 12.91
C ALA A 111 -6.02 4.35 11.51
N LEU A 112 -6.66 3.24 11.16
CA LEU A 112 -6.54 2.63 9.82
C LEU A 112 -7.09 3.52 8.71
N SER A 113 -8.15 4.29 8.99
CA SER A 113 -8.72 5.23 8.02
C SER A 113 -7.78 6.40 7.76
N CYS A 114 -7.16 6.96 8.81
CA CYS A 114 -6.15 8.02 8.65
C CYS A 114 -4.94 7.54 7.83
N LEU A 115 -4.44 6.32 8.06
CA LEU A 115 -3.37 5.77 7.20
C LEU A 115 -3.80 5.66 5.75
N ARG A 116 -5.04 5.19 5.51
CA ARG A 116 -5.54 5.05 4.15
C ARG A 116 -5.53 6.41 3.46
N GLU A 117 -6.02 7.45 4.12
CA GLU A 117 -5.99 8.83 3.62
C GLU A 117 -4.56 9.30 3.35
N ASP A 118 -3.62 9.11 4.28
CA ASP A 118 -2.21 9.47 4.08
C ASP A 118 -1.58 8.73 2.87
N CYS A 119 -1.94 7.45 2.69
CA CYS A 119 -1.47 6.64 1.55
C CYS A 119 -2.15 7.04 0.22
N GLU A 120 -3.40 7.50 0.27
CA GLU A 120 -4.15 8.03 -0.87
C GLU A 120 -3.54 9.35 -1.32
N ASP A 121 -3.26 10.27 -0.39
CA ASP A 121 -2.60 11.54 -0.67
C ASP A 121 -1.20 11.35 -1.30
N LEU A 122 -0.42 10.39 -0.78
CA LEU A 122 0.85 9.99 -1.38
C LEU A 122 0.67 9.39 -2.79
N ALA A 123 -0.41 8.64 -3.01
CA ALA A 123 -0.69 8.01 -4.30
C ALA A 123 -1.12 9.01 -5.37
N GLU A 124 -2.05 9.90 -5.03
CA GLU A 124 -2.67 10.87 -5.96
C GLU A 124 -1.77 12.04 -6.29
N GLY A 125 -0.91 12.46 -5.36
CA GLY A 125 0.11 13.47 -5.60
C GLY A 125 1.43 12.85 -6.03
N GLY A 126 2.34 12.71 -5.07
CA GLY A 126 3.75 12.41 -5.33
C GLY A 126 3.97 11.18 -6.21
N ILE A 127 3.36 10.04 -5.89
CA ILE A 127 3.61 8.80 -6.65
C ILE A 127 3.05 8.88 -8.08
N ALA A 128 1.87 9.48 -8.28
CA ALA A 128 1.30 9.64 -9.61
C ALA A 128 2.18 10.53 -10.48
N ASP A 129 2.54 11.72 -9.99
CA ASP A 129 3.38 12.70 -10.70
C ASP A 129 4.75 12.10 -11.05
N PHE A 130 5.45 11.53 -10.06
CA PHE A 130 6.76 10.91 -10.30
C PHE A 130 6.69 9.73 -11.27
N SER A 131 5.58 8.97 -11.28
CA SER A 131 5.44 7.87 -12.24
C SER A 131 5.21 8.36 -13.66
N ALA A 132 4.47 9.47 -13.84
CA ALA A 132 4.29 10.08 -15.15
C ALA A 132 5.61 10.68 -15.67
N ASP A 133 6.39 11.31 -14.80
CA ASP A 133 7.73 11.81 -15.12
C ASP A 133 8.67 10.67 -15.49
N ALA A 134 8.65 9.55 -14.76
CA ALA A 134 9.45 8.36 -15.06
C ALA A 134 9.10 7.72 -16.41
N GLU A 135 7.81 7.60 -16.72
CA GLU A 135 7.33 7.11 -18.02
C GLU A 135 7.76 8.06 -19.17
N THR A 136 7.71 9.37 -18.94
CA THR A 136 8.16 10.38 -19.91
C THR A 136 9.67 10.34 -20.12
N ALA A 137 10.44 10.17 -19.03
CA ALA A 137 11.89 10.02 -19.08
C ALA A 137 12.30 8.75 -19.84
N GLU A 138 11.58 7.64 -19.64
CA GLU A 138 11.81 6.39 -20.39
C GLU A 138 11.51 6.57 -21.88
N ALA A 139 10.43 7.27 -22.25
CA ALA A 139 10.14 7.59 -23.65
C ALA A 139 11.24 8.49 -24.28
N ALA A 140 11.75 9.47 -23.53
CA ALA A 140 12.85 10.32 -23.96
C ALA A 140 14.15 9.52 -24.13
N ARG A 141 14.41 8.56 -23.23
CA ARG A 141 15.55 7.64 -23.32
C ARG A 141 15.49 6.80 -24.58
N VAL A 142 14.33 6.20 -24.89
CA VAL A 142 14.10 5.43 -26.11
C VAL A 142 14.32 6.29 -27.36
N THR A 143 13.80 7.53 -27.36
CA THR A 143 13.98 8.46 -28.49
C THR A 143 15.44 8.84 -28.70
N TYR A 144 16.18 9.10 -27.61
CA TYR A 144 17.62 9.35 -27.67
C TYR A 144 18.39 8.13 -28.20
N ALA A 145 18.09 6.94 -27.66
CA ALA A 145 18.63 5.66 -28.12
C ALA A 145 18.43 5.42 -29.63
N GLU A 146 17.21 5.65 -30.13
CA GLU A 146 16.89 5.55 -31.55
C GLU A 146 17.69 6.54 -32.40
N SER A 147 17.84 7.79 -31.93
CA SER A 147 18.62 8.81 -32.62
C SER A 147 20.11 8.46 -32.72
N LEU A 148 20.68 7.80 -31.70
CA LEU A 148 22.06 7.29 -31.74
C LEU A 148 22.23 6.17 -32.76
N VAL A 149 21.30 5.21 -32.79
CA VAL A 149 21.31 4.12 -33.78
C VAL A 149 21.20 4.69 -35.20
N TYR A 150 20.34 5.69 -35.39
CA TYR A 150 20.22 6.38 -36.67
C TYR A 150 21.50 7.13 -37.07
N MET A 151 22.11 7.85 -36.14
CA MET A 151 23.40 8.53 -36.37
C MET A 151 24.51 7.55 -36.73
N LYS A 152 24.57 6.39 -36.08
CA LYS A 152 25.53 5.33 -36.41
C LYS A 152 25.36 4.84 -37.85
N LYS A 153 24.13 4.47 -38.25
CA LYS A 153 23.81 4.04 -39.62
C LYS A 153 24.18 5.08 -40.67
N MET A 154 24.02 6.36 -40.36
CA MET A 154 24.37 7.45 -41.27
C MET A 154 25.88 7.70 -41.33
N THR A 155 26.61 7.43 -40.25
CA THR A 155 28.08 7.49 -40.21
C THR A 155 28.70 6.37 -41.07
N GLU A 156 28.13 5.16 -41.03
CA GLU A 156 28.60 4.00 -41.82
C GLU A 156 28.45 4.19 -43.34
N ASN A 157 27.48 5.01 -43.77
CA ASN A 157 27.21 5.31 -45.18
C ASN A 157 27.73 6.70 -45.62
N LEU A 158 28.58 7.33 -44.80
CA LEU A 158 28.98 8.71 -44.97
C LEU A 158 30.06 8.86 -46.05
N ASN A 159 29.80 9.69 -47.07
CA ASN A 159 30.80 10.08 -48.07
C ASN A 159 31.30 11.52 -47.81
N PRO A 160 32.56 11.73 -47.37
CA PRO A 160 33.09 13.05 -47.02
C PRO A 160 33.18 14.02 -48.20
N GLU A 161 33.24 13.53 -49.44
CA GLU A 161 33.36 14.36 -50.65
C GLU A 161 32.01 14.92 -51.13
N GLN A 162 30.90 14.43 -50.58
CA GLN A 162 29.55 14.90 -50.89
C GLN A 162 29.05 15.87 -49.81
N TYR A 163 29.03 17.16 -50.15
CA TYR A 163 28.61 18.22 -49.24
C TYR A 163 27.19 18.03 -48.66
N SER A 164 26.27 17.39 -49.39
CA SER A 164 24.93 17.09 -48.87
C SER A 164 24.94 16.06 -47.74
N HIS A 165 25.80 15.03 -47.81
CA HIS A 165 25.92 14.01 -46.78
C HIS A 165 26.51 14.61 -45.49
N MET A 166 27.44 15.55 -45.62
CA MET A 166 27.96 16.32 -44.48
C MET A 166 26.90 17.19 -43.80
N ASN A 167 26.05 17.87 -44.57
CA ASN A 167 24.97 18.66 -44.00
C ASN A 167 23.89 17.80 -43.31
N GLN A 168 23.52 16.67 -43.90
CA GLN A 168 22.60 15.71 -43.28
C GLN A 168 23.16 15.16 -41.97
N PHE A 169 24.45 14.80 -41.95
CA PHE A 169 25.10 14.32 -40.74
C PHE A 169 25.13 15.37 -39.62
N ARG A 170 25.41 16.64 -39.94
CA ARG A 170 25.33 17.75 -38.97
C ARG A 170 23.93 17.93 -38.39
N GLN A 171 22.89 17.79 -39.22
CA GLN A 171 21.50 17.88 -38.76
C GLN A 171 21.16 16.75 -37.78
N ILE A 172 21.58 15.52 -38.08
CA ILE A 172 21.39 14.38 -37.18
C ILE A 172 22.14 14.57 -35.86
N GLN A 173 23.38 15.07 -35.91
CA GLN A 173 24.13 15.40 -34.70
C GLN A 173 23.41 16.43 -33.83
N ALA A 174 22.77 17.44 -34.43
CA ALA A 174 21.98 18.42 -33.70
C ALA A 174 20.78 17.75 -33.01
N THR A 175 20.03 16.90 -33.72
CA THR A 175 18.89 16.15 -33.16
C THR A 175 19.32 15.21 -32.03
N VAL A 176 20.44 14.51 -32.16
CA VAL A 176 20.96 13.64 -31.08
C VAL A 176 21.31 14.44 -29.83
N ARG A 177 21.90 15.64 -29.98
CA ARG A 177 22.22 16.52 -28.84
C ARG A 177 20.96 17.04 -28.16
N GLU A 178 19.95 17.42 -28.94
CA GLU A 178 18.66 17.88 -28.42
C GLU A 178 17.94 16.76 -27.65
N ASN A 179 17.85 15.57 -28.23
CA ASN A 179 17.25 14.41 -27.56
C ASN A 179 18.01 14.01 -26.29
N LYS A 180 19.35 14.11 -26.31
CA LYS A 180 20.17 13.87 -25.13
C LYS A 180 19.86 14.89 -24.03
N GLN A 181 19.85 16.18 -24.36
CA GLN A 181 19.55 17.23 -23.38
C GLN A 181 18.17 17.02 -22.74
N ASN A 182 17.16 16.71 -23.55
CA ASN A 182 15.82 16.41 -23.05
C ASN A 182 15.78 15.20 -22.11
N PHE A 183 16.53 14.14 -22.43
CA PHE A 183 16.67 12.97 -21.55
C PHE A 183 17.40 13.33 -20.25
N ASP A 184 18.53 14.05 -20.32
CA ASP A 184 19.33 14.45 -19.16
C ASP A 184 18.51 15.34 -18.20
N ASP A 185 17.68 16.25 -18.74
CA ASP A 185 16.79 17.12 -17.95
C ASP A 185 15.69 16.32 -17.22
N LEU A 186 15.10 15.33 -17.89
CA LEU A 186 14.10 14.43 -17.30
C LEU A 186 14.72 13.45 -16.29
N GLN A 187 15.93 12.96 -16.54
CA GLN A 187 16.68 12.13 -15.60
C GLN A 187 16.99 12.89 -14.31
N ALA A 188 17.36 14.16 -14.40
CA ALA A 188 17.61 15.00 -13.24
C ALA A 188 16.35 15.21 -12.37
N ALA A 189 15.15 15.19 -12.97
CA ALA A 189 13.89 15.26 -12.21
C ALA A 189 13.68 14.02 -11.33
N LEU A 190 14.12 12.84 -11.79
CA LEU A 190 14.01 11.57 -11.05
C LEU A 190 14.95 11.46 -9.84
N GLU A 191 15.94 12.35 -9.70
CA GLU A 191 16.83 12.38 -8.52
C GLU A 191 16.06 12.60 -7.21
N LYS A 192 14.87 13.23 -7.27
CA LYS A 192 14.02 13.47 -6.10
C LYS A 192 13.21 12.23 -5.66
N LEU A 193 13.33 11.11 -6.37
CA LEU A 193 12.61 9.87 -6.03
C LEU A 193 13.01 9.33 -4.65
N ASP A 194 14.26 9.53 -4.25
CA ASP A 194 14.74 9.08 -2.95
C ASP A 194 14.01 9.85 -1.82
N ASP A 195 13.73 11.14 -1.99
CA ASP A 195 12.96 11.93 -1.02
C ASP A 195 11.52 11.42 -0.89
N LEU A 196 10.87 11.09 -2.00
CA LEU A 196 9.52 10.51 -1.99
C LEU A 196 9.50 9.14 -1.31
N THR A 197 10.53 8.32 -1.58
CA THR A 197 10.65 6.99 -0.98
C THR A 197 10.88 7.10 0.53
N ASN A 198 11.75 8.01 0.98
CA ASN A 198 11.99 8.31 2.39
C ASN A 198 10.73 8.84 3.08
N LEU A 199 9.97 9.73 2.43
CA LEU A 199 8.69 10.24 2.95
C LEU A 199 7.71 9.10 3.17
N ARG A 200 7.56 8.21 2.18
CA ARG A 200 6.70 7.03 2.29
C ARG A 200 7.16 6.12 3.43
N GLU A 201 8.45 5.83 3.54
CA GLU A 201 9.00 5.01 4.62
C GLU A 201 8.67 5.59 6.01
N ASN A 202 8.82 6.91 6.19
CA ASN A 202 8.50 7.59 7.45
C ASN A 202 7.02 7.47 7.83
N VAL A 203 6.11 7.64 6.86
CA VAL A 203 4.66 7.46 7.09
C VAL A 203 4.36 6.03 7.54
N LEU A 204 4.94 5.03 6.84
CA LEU A 204 4.73 3.63 7.14
C LEU A 204 5.33 3.21 8.49
N GLU A 205 6.52 3.69 8.82
CA GLU A 205 7.18 3.41 10.10
C GLU A 205 6.37 3.98 11.26
N SER A 206 5.98 5.26 11.15
CA SER A 206 5.17 5.95 12.16
C SER A 206 3.84 5.22 12.40
N PHE A 207 3.11 4.92 11.31
CA PHE A 207 1.86 4.19 11.42
C PHE A 207 2.05 2.79 11.99
N THR A 208 2.98 2.01 11.47
CA THR A 208 3.17 0.60 11.88
C THR A 208 3.48 0.53 13.37
N ARG A 209 4.34 1.42 13.86
CA ARG A 209 4.64 1.56 15.28
C ARG A 209 3.39 1.89 16.09
N ALA A 210 2.64 2.91 15.69
CA ALA A 210 1.43 3.32 16.40
C ALA A 210 0.35 2.22 16.42
N TYR A 211 0.13 1.56 15.28
CA TYR A 211 -0.84 0.47 15.14
C TYR A 211 -0.46 -0.75 15.99
N LEU A 212 0.80 -1.19 15.94
CA LEU A 212 1.25 -2.32 16.75
C LEU A 212 1.15 -2.03 18.25
N GLN A 213 1.50 -0.82 18.68
CA GLN A 213 1.34 -0.39 20.06
C GLN A 213 -0.14 -0.40 20.48
N ALA A 214 -1.03 0.13 19.65
CA ALA A 214 -2.47 0.13 19.91
C ALA A 214 -3.06 -1.29 19.96
N GLN A 215 -2.60 -2.20 19.09
CA GLN A 215 -3.01 -3.61 19.13
C GLN A 215 -2.55 -4.29 20.42
N LEU A 216 -1.30 -4.08 20.84
CA LEU A 216 -0.78 -4.66 22.07
C LEU A 216 -1.59 -4.18 23.29
N SER A 217 -1.79 -2.86 23.41
CA SER A 217 -2.60 -2.28 24.48
C SER A 217 -4.05 -2.76 24.47
N PHE A 218 -4.64 -2.95 23.27
CA PHE A 218 -5.96 -3.55 23.14
C PHE A 218 -5.99 -4.96 23.70
N TYR A 219 -5.10 -5.86 23.27
CA TYR A 219 -5.12 -7.25 23.74
C TYR A 219 -4.80 -7.37 25.24
N GLU A 220 -3.90 -6.56 25.79
CA GLU A 220 -3.62 -6.51 27.23
C GLU A 220 -4.86 -6.08 28.04
N ARG A 221 -5.58 -5.07 27.55
CA ARG A 221 -6.81 -4.60 28.16
C ARG A 221 -7.92 -5.65 28.08
N GLN A 222 -8.11 -6.26 26.92
CA GLN A 222 -9.11 -7.31 26.73
C GLN A 222 -8.81 -8.55 27.59
N TYR A 223 -7.54 -8.94 27.70
CA TYR A 223 -7.12 -10.01 28.60
C TYR A 223 -7.46 -9.67 30.06
N THR A 224 -7.13 -8.47 30.52
CA THR A 224 -7.37 -8.03 31.90
C THR A 224 -8.86 -7.99 32.24
N LEU A 225 -9.69 -7.49 31.31
CA LEU A 225 -11.15 -7.46 31.46
C LEU A 225 -11.74 -8.88 31.50
N CYS A 226 -11.39 -9.72 30.53
CA CYS A 226 -11.87 -11.10 30.47
C CYS A 226 -11.45 -11.91 31.71
N PHE A 227 -10.19 -11.76 32.15
CA PHE A 227 -9.67 -12.44 33.33
C PHE A 227 -10.39 -11.99 34.61
N SER A 228 -10.64 -10.69 34.75
CA SER A 228 -11.35 -10.12 35.89
C SER A 228 -12.81 -10.60 35.94
N VAL A 229 -13.49 -10.66 34.80
CA VAL A 229 -14.85 -11.23 34.72
C VAL A 229 -14.82 -12.73 35.02
N HIS A 230 -13.87 -13.48 34.47
CA HIS A 230 -13.72 -14.90 34.74
C HIS A 230 -13.59 -15.21 36.24
N ASN A 231 -12.69 -14.52 36.94
CA ASN A 231 -12.50 -14.72 38.38
C ASN A 231 -13.74 -14.30 39.18
N ALA A 232 -14.37 -13.18 38.81
CA ALA A 232 -15.57 -12.72 39.51
C ALA A 232 -16.76 -13.68 39.30
N LEU A 233 -16.84 -14.36 38.14
CA LEU A 233 -17.83 -15.41 37.92
C LEU A 233 -17.55 -16.65 38.76
N LEU A 234 -16.28 -17.08 38.87
CA LEU A 234 -15.90 -18.19 39.76
C LEU A 234 -16.23 -17.89 41.22
N GLU A 235 -15.90 -16.68 41.70
CA GLU A 235 -16.22 -16.24 43.06
C GLU A 235 -17.74 -16.15 43.29
N HIS A 236 -18.51 -15.69 42.30
CA HIS A 236 -19.97 -15.63 42.38
C HIS A 236 -20.65 -17.01 42.30
N GLU A 237 -20.04 -18.00 41.63
CA GLU A 237 -20.51 -19.40 41.69
C GLU A 237 -20.21 -20.04 43.06
N LEU A 238 -19.15 -19.61 43.74
CA LEU A 238 -18.75 -20.08 45.07
C LEU A 238 -19.49 -19.34 46.20
N SER A 239 -19.95 -18.11 45.97
CA SER A 239 -20.71 -17.31 46.93
C SER A 239 -22.22 -17.59 46.83
N THR A 240 -22.82 -18.11 47.92
CA THR A 240 -24.28 -18.30 48.01
C THR A 240 -25.06 -16.99 48.20
N ALA A 241 -24.40 -15.83 48.27
CA ALA A 241 -24.99 -14.54 48.64
C ALA A 241 -25.23 -13.60 47.43
N ASP A 242 -26.37 -12.91 47.44
CA ASP A 242 -26.84 -11.95 46.42
C ASP A 242 -26.13 -10.58 46.49
N ASP A 243 -24.80 -10.55 46.57
CA ASP A 243 -24.08 -9.27 46.64
C ASP A 243 -23.94 -8.60 45.26
N ASN A 244 -24.87 -7.67 45.02
CA ASN A 244 -25.13 -6.97 43.76
C ASN A 244 -24.12 -5.90 43.33
N SER A 245 -23.16 -5.50 44.18
CA SER A 245 -22.29 -4.33 43.92
C SER A 245 -20.90 -4.65 43.36
N SER A 246 -20.45 -5.91 43.46
CA SER A 246 -19.05 -6.25 43.17
C SER A 246 -18.73 -6.29 41.68
N LEU A 247 -19.59 -6.90 40.84
CA LEU A 247 -19.29 -7.13 39.42
C LEU A 247 -19.23 -5.85 38.58
N SER A 248 -20.16 -4.92 38.79
CA SER A 248 -20.18 -3.62 38.09
C SER A 248 -19.05 -2.70 38.56
N THR A 249 -18.65 -2.80 39.83
CA THR A 249 -17.52 -2.05 40.39
C THR A 249 -16.18 -2.59 39.86
N ILE A 250 -16.03 -3.92 39.76
CA ILE A 250 -14.86 -4.58 39.16
C ILE A 250 -14.72 -4.19 37.68
N LEU A 251 -15.82 -4.23 36.90
CA LEU A 251 -15.83 -3.77 35.51
C LEU A 251 -15.44 -2.30 35.38
N ASN A 252 -16.00 -1.41 36.20
CA ASN A 252 -15.70 0.02 36.14
C ASN A 252 -14.26 0.34 36.59
N ASN A 253 -13.69 -0.44 37.51
CA ASN A 253 -12.31 -0.29 37.94
C ASN A 253 -11.34 -0.85 36.89
N ALA A 254 -11.63 -2.01 36.31
CA ALA A 254 -10.82 -2.60 35.24
C ALA A 254 -10.87 -1.79 33.93
N ALA A 255 -12.01 -1.16 33.63
CA ALA A 255 -12.15 -0.24 32.50
C ALA A 255 -11.40 1.09 32.71
N LYS A 256 -11.13 1.49 33.95
CA LYS A 256 -10.40 2.72 34.32
C LYS A 256 -8.90 2.52 34.56
N SER A 257 -8.44 1.29 34.82
CA SER A 257 -7.06 1.00 35.22
C SER A 257 -6.08 0.76 34.07
N ALA A 258 -6.54 0.76 32.81
CA ALA A 258 -5.65 0.67 31.64
C ALA A 258 -5.15 2.07 31.24
N PRO A 259 -3.87 2.24 30.88
CA PRO A 259 -3.29 3.55 30.61
C PRO A 259 -4.07 4.22 29.49
N GLY A 260 -4.65 5.38 29.82
CA GLY A 260 -5.29 6.23 28.85
C GLY A 260 -4.32 6.50 27.73
N SER A 261 -4.82 6.38 26.49
CA SER A 261 -4.20 6.95 25.31
C SER A 261 -3.78 8.38 25.62
N SER A 262 -2.50 8.54 25.97
CA SER A 262 -1.86 9.84 26.04
C SER A 262 -2.02 10.44 24.67
N LYS A 263 -2.85 11.48 24.58
CA LYS A 263 -2.86 12.43 23.47
C LYS A 263 -1.41 12.81 23.18
N GLN A 264 -0.83 12.25 22.14
CA GLN A 264 0.37 12.80 21.52
C GLN A 264 -0.06 13.24 20.13
N ARG A 265 -0.19 14.57 20.03
CA ARG A 265 -0.03 15.33 18.79
C ARG A 265 1.37 15.13 18.25
#